data_AF-A0A5B0M943-F1
#
_entry.id   AF-A0A5B0M943-F1
#
_cell.length_a   1.000
_cell.length_b   1.000
_cell.length_c   1.000
_cell.angle_alpha   90.00
_cell.angle_beta   90.00
_cell.angle_gamma   90.00
#
_symmetry.space_group_name_H-M   'P 1'
#
loop_
_entity.id
_entity.type
_entity.pdbx_description
1 polymer ?
#
loop_
_entity_poly.entity_id
_entity_poly.type
_entity_poly.pdbx_seq_one_letter_code
_entity_poly.pdbx_strand_id
1 'polypeptide(L)'
;MPGKKKFECDPKELVIDSLEGLTYLNPQIEYDPTYQIISLKELSKDRCHLICGGGSGHEPSHAGFVGSGMLSAAVCGNIFASPNSQQVTNGLQKLENGKGILIVVMNYTGDVLNFGIAKERWTARRNTDAIKMVVVGDDVSVGKEQGKLAGRRGLAGTVLVYKIAGALAAQGAPLSHVHAIAQFVADHSATIGAGFDHCQIPGAQASKEHDNLGSDEIEIGMGIHNEPGYKRQKITNLSQLISDLMPVLTSTTDKDRSFLPFRTQGSSSKEVSNDVILLINNLGSISELEMCAIVKSTGTWLLEKGFQVKRVISGTLMTSLDMSGFSISLVLLPPANEDVTIEIAGEPSLVISANMLLDLFDAPADCPGWKSGYAGQPSFSKVEKKDAKALVQEPAGGEQKPSEETVSAVQSACQALISAEPEITKYDTIAGDGDCGLTLKSGAEGILAAISQEKIKGTNLISDLLQISEVVNRDMGGTSGGLYR
;
A
#
# COMPACT_ATOMS: atom_id res chain seq x y z
N MET A 1 6.57 15.70 27.58
CA MET A 1 6.57 16.02 26.13
C MET A 1 7.05 14.77 25.43
N PRO A 2 6.38 14.23 24.40
CA PRO A 2 7.01 13.21 23.59
C PRO A 2 8.23 13.87 22.95
N GLY A 3 9.43 13.39 23.30
CA GLY A 3 10.69 13.89 22.75
C GLY A 3 10.74 13.74 21.23
N LYS A 4 11.68 14.44 20.58
CA LYS A 4 11.97 14.28 19.15
C LYS A 4 12.24 12.79 18.86
N LYS A 5 11.26 12.05 18.35
CA LYS A 5 11.42 10.63 17.97
C LYS A 5 12.03 10.52 16.56
N LYS A 6 13.12 11.25 16.32
CA LYS A 6 13.82 11.31 15.04
C LYS A 6 15.33 11.39 15.28
N PHE A 7 16.11 10.94 14.30
CA PHE A 7 17.56 11.13 14.31
C PHE A 7 17.88 12.63 14.40
N GLU A 8 18.77 12.98 15.32
CA GLU A 8 19.26 14.35 15.44
C GLU A 8 20.31 14.60 14.35
N CYS A 9 19.86 15.08 13.20
CA CYS A 9 20.67 15.38 12.03
C CYS A 9 20.11 16.58 11.27
N ASP A 10 20.94 17.23 10.45
CA ASP A 10 20.47 18.23 9.49
C ASP A 10 19.58 17.53 8.45
N PRO A 11 18.33 17.96 8.24
CA PRO A 11 17.44 17.34 7.26
C PRO A 11 18.00 17.31 5.84
N LYS A 12 18.88 18.26 5.47
CA LYS A 12 19.54 18.27 4.16
C LYS A 12 20.59 17.17 4.05
N GLU A 13 21.42 17.02 5.09
CA GLU A 13 22.42 15.95 5.16
C GLU A 13 21.74 14.58 5.16
N LEU A 14 20.59 14.43 5.84
CA LEU A 14 19.82 13.19 5.81
C LEU A 14 19.37 12.78 4.40
N VAL A 15 18.98 13.74 3.55
CA VAL A 15 18.65 13.46 2.14
C VAL A 15 19.90 12.99 1.39
N ILE A 16 21.04 13.65 1.59
CA ILE A 16 22.31 13.28 0.94
C ILE A 16 22.72 11.86 1.37
N ASP A 17 22.78 11.60 2.68
CA ASP A 17 23.14 10.29 3.25
C ASP A 17 22.22 9.17 2.74
N SER A 18 20.92 9.45 2.62
CA SER A 18 19.94 8.50 2.07
C SER A 18 20.24 8.16 0.60
N LEU A 19 20.53 9.16 -0.23
CA LEU A 19 20.83 8.98 -1.64
C LEU A 19 22.18 8.27 -1.85
N GLU A 20 23.20 8.60 -1.07
CA GLU A 20 24.47 7.88 -1.07
C GLU A 20 24.29 6.42 -0.62
N GLY A 21 23.57 6.21 0.48
CA GLY A 21 23.25 4.88 1.00
C GLY A 21 22.53 4.00 -0.02
N LEU A 22 21.66 4.58 -0.84
CA LEU A 22 20.99 3.87 -1.92
C LEU A 22 21.98 3.33 -2.97
N THR A 23 23.06 4.07 -3.29
CA THR A 23 24.11 3.59 -4.21
C THR A 23 24.93 2.44 -3.64
N TYR A 24 24.97 2.29 -2.30
CA TYR A 24 25.58 1.13 -1.65
C TYR A 24 24.70 -0.11 -1.72
N LEU A 25 23.37 0.09 -1.78
CA LEU A 25 22.39 -1.01 -1.94
C LEU A 25 22.30 -1.48 -3.39
N ASN A 26 22.39 -0.58 -4.37
CA ASN A 26 22.33 -0.90 -5.79
C ASN A 26 23.59 -0.43 -6.53
N PRO A 27 24.50 -1.35 -6.93
CA PRO A 27 25.75 -0.97 -7.60
C PRO A 27 25.54 -0.45 -9.03
N GLN A 28 24.35 -0.59 -9.62
CA GLN A 28 24.06 -0.15 -11.00
C GLN A 28 23.69 1.33 -11.10
N ILE A 29 23.48 2.02 -9.98
CA ILE A 29 23.11 3.43 -9.95
C ILE A 29 24.25 4.29 -9.40
N GLU A 30 24.23 5.56 -9.79
CA GLU A 30 25.13 6.62 -9.32
C GLU A 30 24.34 7.80 -8.76
N TYR A 31 25.00 8.56 -7.89
CA TYR A 31 24.50 9.78 -7.29
C TYR A 31 25.28 11.00 -7.80
N ASP A 32 24.56 12.02 -8.28
CA ASP A 32 25.11 13.34 -8.59
C ASP A 32 24.85 14.28 -7.40
N PRO A 33 25.87 14.60 -6.58
CA PRO A 33 25.69 15.45 -5.40
C PRO A 33 25.44 16.92 -5.75
N THR A 34 25.78 17.37 -6.97
CA THR A 34 25.59 18.77 -7.38
C THR A 34 24.12 19.07 -7.61
N TYR A 35 23.40 18.12 -8.21
CA TYR A 35 22.01 18.30 -8.60
C TYR A 35 21.03 17.36 -7.89
N GLN A 36 21.51 16.53 -6.98
CA GLN A 36 20.75 15.52 -6.24
C GLN A 36 19.98 14.58 -7.16
N ILE A 37 20.70 13.91 -8.07
CA ILE A 37 20.12 13.00 -9.06
C ILE A 37 20.62 11.59 -8.80
N ILE A 38 19.72 10.62 -8.75
CA ILE A 38 20.05 9.20 -8.85
C ILE A 38 19.80 8.76 -10.28
N SER A 39 20.77 8.13 -10.93
CA SER A 39 20.63 7.62 -12.30
C SER A 39 21.31 6.27 -12.48
N LEU A 40 20.89 5.51 -13.49
CA LEU A 40 21.66 4.36 -13.97
C LEU A 40 23.06 4.80 -14.42
N LYS A 41 24.10 4.05 -14.05
CA LYS A 41 25.47 4.26 -14.54
C LYS A 41 25.57 4.03 -16.04
N GLU A 42 24.94 2.96 -16.51
CA GLU A 42 24.94 2.56 -17.92
C GLU A 42 23.53 2.71 -18.50
N LEU A 43 23.41 3.59 -19.49
CA LEU A 43 22.15 3.84 -20.19
C LEU A 43 22.09 3.06 -21.50
N SER A 44 21.02 2.28 -21.68
CA SER A 44 20.74 1.61 -22.95
C SER A 44 20.51 2.65 -24.06
N LYS A 45 21.12 2.44 -25.23
CA LYS A 45 20.94 3.29 -26.42
C LYS A 45 19.74 2.88 -27.28
N ASP A 46 19.10 1.76 -26.94
CA ASP A 46 18.13 1.10 -27.80
C ASP A 46 16.67 1.40 -27.41
N ARG A 47 16.45 2.08 -26.29
CA ARG A 47 15.12 2.41 -25.75
C ARG A 47 15.03 3.85 -25.25
N CYS A 48 13.81 4.36 -25.10
CA CYS A 48 13.59 5.62 -24.38
C CYS A 48 13.88 5.48 -22.88
N HIS A 49 14.08 6.61 -22.21
CA HIS A 49 14.35 6.69 -20.78
C HIS A 49 13.21 7.35 -20.02
N LEU A 50 12.96 6.85 -18.81
CA LEU A 50 11.98 7.43 -17.90
C LEU A 50 12.69 8.20 -16.79
N ILE A 51 12.17 9.37 -16.48
CA ILE A 51 12.59 10.18 -15.34
C ILE A 51 11.38 10.57 -14.50
N CYS A 52 11.55 10.52 -13.18
CA CYS A 52 10.60 11.02 -12.21
C CYS A 52 11.36 11.87 -11.17
N GLY A 53 10.65 12.39 -10.18
CA GLY A 53 11.25 13.15 -9.09
C GLY A 53 10.22 13.96 -8.34
N GLY A 54 10.66 14.63 -7.30
CA GLY A 54 9.80 15.31 -6.35
C GLY A 54 10.56 15.64 -5.06
N GLY A 55 9.84 16.14 -4.07
CA GLY A 55 10.39 16.29 -2.72
C GLY A 55 10.84 14.95 -2.14
N SER A 56 11.88 14.98 -1.31
CA SER A 56 12.30 13.80 -0.53
C SER A 56 11.32 13.54 0.63
N GLY A 57 11.42 12.37 1.27
CA GLY A 57 10.52 11.97 2.37
C GLY A 57 9.40 11.01 1.96
N HIS A 58 9.47 10.48 0.73
CA HIS A 58 8.52 9.50 0.19
C HIS A 58 9.19 8.16 -0.15
N GLU A 59 10.41 7.94 0.36
CA GLU A 59 11.24 6.79 0.03
C GLU A 59 10.46 5.47 0.24
N PRO A 60 10.56 4.50 -0.70
CA PRO A 60 11.50 4.45 -1.82
C PRO A 60 11.17 5.34 -3.03
N SER A 61 10.01 6.03 -3.05
CA SER A 61 9.68 6.95 -4.15
C SER A 61 10.58 8.19 -4.12
N HIS A 62 11.27 8.58 -5.20
CA HIS A 62 11.39 7.90 -6.50
C HIS A 62 12.75 7.22 -6.72
N ALA A 63 13.78 7.64 -5.98
CA ALA A 63 15.15 7.18 -6.16
C ALA A 63 15.30 5.65 -6.04
N GLY A 64 14.58 5.03 -5.10
CA GLY A 64 14.59 3.58 -4.91
C GLY A 64 14.05 2.79 -6.11
N PHE A 65 13.34 3.43 -7.04
CA PHE A 65 12.82 2.81 -8.26
C PHE A 65 13.69 3.06 -9.49
N VAL A 66 14.86 3.68 -9.33
CA VAL A 66 15.86 3.77 -10.40
C VAL A 66 16.54 2.41 -10.57
N GLY A 67 16.42 1.87 -11.79
CA GLY A 67 16.85 0.53 -12.12
C GLY A 67 16.31 0.05 -13.47
N SER A 68 16.85 -1.07 -13.95
CA SER A 68 16.37 -1.66 -15.20
C SER A 68 14.89 -2.06 -15.08
N GLY A 69 14.10 -1.81 -16.13
CA GLY A 69 12.66 -2.11 -16.15
C GLY A 69 11.75 -1.05 -15.50
N MET A 70 12.30 0.01 -14.89
CA MET A 70 11.53 1.11 -14.27
C MET A 70 12.10 2.49 -14.63
N LEU A 71 12.59 3.27 -13.65
CA LEU A 71 13.14 4.61 -13.88
C LEU A 71 14.60 4.54 -14.30
N SER A 72 15.00 5.39 -15.24
CA SER A 72 16.43 5.56 -15.61
C SER A 72 17.11 6.64 -14.77
N ALA A 73 16.35 7.62 -14.27
CA ALA A 73 16.80 8.56 -13.26
C ALA A 73 15.64 9.05 -12.36
N ALA A 74 15.99 9.55 -11.18
CA ALA A 74 15.11 10.28 -10.28
C ALA A 74 15.79 11.57 -9.82
N VAL A 75 15.06 12.69 -9.85
CA VAL A 75 15.53 14.00 -9.40
C VAL A 75 14.96 14.29 -8.01
N CYS A 76 15.84 14.43 -7.02
CA CYS A 76 15.46 14.55 -5.62
C CYS A 76 15.53 16.02 -5.18
N GLY A 77 14.42 16.53 -4.65
CA GLY A 77 14.37 17.81 -3.96
C GLY A 77 14.62 17.68 -2.46
N ASN A 78 14.50 18.79 -1.72
CA ASN A 78 14.51 18.74 -0.26
C ASN A 78 13.24 18.02 0.25
N ILE A 79 13.20 17.71 1.55
CA ILE A 79 12.03 17.07 2.16
C ILE A 79 10.76 17.88 1.87
N PHE A 80 9.78 17.23 1.21
CA PHE A 80 8.48 17.79 0.80
C PHE A 80 8.56 19.06 -0.08
N ALA A 81 9.70 19.28 -0.75
CA ALA A 81 9.88 20.41 -1.65
C ALA A 81 10.42 19.93 -3.01
N SER A 82 9.66 20.22 -4.06
CA SER A 82 9.99 19.91 -5.45
C SER A 82 11.43 20.29 -5.83
N PRO A 83 12.16 19.45 -6.61
CA PRO A 83 13.43 19.86 -7.20
C PRO A 83 13.22 21.02 -8.16
N ASN A 84 14.21 21.91 -8.24
CA ASN A 84 14.11 23.06 -9.14
C ASN A 84 14.33 22.65 -10.61
N SER A 85 13.85 23.49 -11.54
CA SER A 85 13.99 23.25 -12.99
C SER A 85 15.44 23.04 -13.48
N GLN A 86 16.46 23.54 -12.77
CA GLN A 86 17.86 23.33 -13.13
C GLN A 86 18.31 21.91 -12.79
N GLN A 87 17.94 21.38 -11.62
CA GLN A 87 18.18 19.97 -11.26
C GLN A 87 17.53 19.05 -12.30
N VAL A 88 16.26 19.32 -12.64
CA VAL A 88 15.53 18.54 -13.66
C VAL A 88 16.22 18.61 -15.02
N THR A 89 16.66 19.81 -15.46
CA THR A 89 17.36 19.98 -16.74
C THR A 89 18.64 19.14 -16.80
N ASN A 90 19.41 19.05 -15.71
CA ASN A 90 20.62 18.22 -15.65
C ASN A 90 20.27 16.72 -15.65
N GLY A 91 19.18 16.32 -14.99
CA GLY A 91 18.66 14.94 -15.07
C GLY A 91 18.30 14.55 -16.51
N LEU A 92 17.65 15.44 -17.26
CA LEU A 92 17.34 15.21 -18.68
C LEU A 92 18.62 15.09 -19.53
N GLN A 93 19.64 15.91 -19.26
CA GLN A 93 20.91 15.87 -19.99
C GLN A 93 21.64 14.53 -19.80
N LYS A 94 21.60 13.97 -18.59
CA LYS A 94 22.15 12.63 -18.30
C LYS A 94 21.48 11.53 -19.13
N LEU A 95 20.19 11.65 -19.44
CA LEU A 95 19.40 10.62 -20.12
C LEU A 95 19.36 10.74 -21.65
N GLU A 96 20.11 11.67 -22.24
CA GLU A 96 20.05 11.91 -23.68
C GLU A 96 20.65 10.75 -24.50
N ASN A 97 19.81 10.05 -25.26
CA ASN A 97 20.26 8.92 -26.09
C ASN A 97 19.61 8.85 -27.49
N GLY A 98 18.89 9.90 -27.91
CA GLY A 98 18.21 9.95 -29.21
C GLY A 98 16.93 9.12 -29.34
N LYS A 99 16.59 8.26 -28.37
CA LYS A 99 15.32 7.51 -28.30
C LYS A 99 14.21 8.25 -27.56
N GLY A 100 14.59 9.33 -26.89
CA GLY A 100 13.70 10.26 -26.22
C GLY A 100 13.46 9.95 -24.74
N ILE A 101 12.81 10.89 -24.06
CA ILE A 101 12.65 10.88 -22.60
C ILE A 101 11.18 11.04 -22.23
N LEU A 102 10.67 10.16 -21.37
CA LEU A 102 9.38 10.32 -20.72
C LEU A 102 9.57 10.85 -19.30
N ILE A 103 9.02 12.04 -19.03
CA ILE A 103 8.86 12.57 -17.68
C ILE A 103 7.55 12.01 -17.11
N VAL A 104 7.61 11.35 -15.95
CA VAL A 104 6.44 11.04 -15.14
C VAL A 104 6.50 11.92 -13.90
N VAL A 105 5.44 12.66 -13.60
CA VAL A 105 5.43 13.58 -12.46
C VAL A 105 4.14 13.44 -11.65
N MET A 106 4.24 13.54 -10.33
CA MET A 106 3.06 13.63 -9.47
C MET A 106 2.38 15.00 -9.67
N ASN A 107 1.06 15.05 -9.57
CA ASN A 107 0.32 16.28 -9.76
C ASN A 107 0.36 17.19 -8.51
N TYR A 108 1.53 17.77 -8.28
CA TYR A 108 1.79 18.84 -7.33
C TYR A 108 2.29 20.06 -8.07
N THR A 109 1.81 21.25 -7.70
CA THR A 109 2.10 22.51 -8.41
C THR A 109 3.60 22.73 -8.62
N GLY A 110 4.41 22.48 -7.58
CA GLY A 110 5.86 22.63 -7.65
C GLY A 110 6.49 21.68 -8.69
N ASP A 111 6.07 20.42 -8.68
CA ASP A 111 6.62 19.40 -9.57
C ASP A 111 6.19 19.65 -11.03
N VAL A 112 4.90 19.86 -11.26
CA VAL A 112 4.37 20.15 -12.61
C VAL A 112 5.05 21.39 -13.20
N LEU A 113 5.24 22.45 -12.41
CA LEU A 113 5.89 23.68 -12.87
C LEU A 113 7.37 23.46 -13.18
N ASN A 114 8.15 22.88 -12.27
CA ASN A 114 9.59 22.72 -12.44
C ASN A 114 9.94 21.75 -13.57
N PHE A 115 9.25 20.60 -13.65
CA PHE A 115 9.45 19.64 -14.72
C PHE A 115 8.90 20.15 -16.06
N GLY A 116 7.78 20.86 -16.06
CA GLY A 116 7.24 21.53 -17.25
C GLY A 116 8.22 22.55 -17.83
N ILE A 117 8.76 23.45 -17.01
CA ILE A 117 9.77 24.42 -17.43
C ILE A 117 11.02 23.73 -18.01
N ALA A 118 11.49 22.65 -17.37
CA ALA A 118 12.63 21.89 -17.87
C ALA A 118 12.33 21.24 -19.23
N LYS A 119 11.12 20.68 -19.41
CA LYS A 119 10.65 20.12 -20.68
C LYS A 119 10.61 21.18 -21.79
N GLU A 120 9.97 22.32 -21.54
CA GLU A 120 9.86 23.39 -22.56
C GLU A 120 11.23 23.95 -22.94
N ARG A 121 12.14 24.12 -21.97
CA ARG A 121 13.53 24.50 -22.25
C ARG A 121 14.27 23.45 -23.07
N TRP A 122 14.03 22.16 -22.80
CA TRP A 122 14.62 21.06 -23.56
C TRP A 122 14.18 21.09 -25.03
N THR A 123 12.86 21.16 -25.26
CA THR A 123 12.25 21.25 -26.59
C THR A 123 12.78 22.46 -27.35
N ALA A 124 12.77 23.65 -26.74
CA ALA A 124 13.22 24.89 -27.39
C ALA A 124 14.71 24.86 -27.78
N ARG A 125 15.58 24.29 -26.94
CA ARG A 125 17.04 24.26 -27.21
C ARG A 125 17.44 23.23 -28.26
N ARG A 126 16.70 22.13 -28.38
CA ARG A 126 17.01 21.02 -29.30
C ARG A 126 16.14 20.99 -30.55
N ASN A 127 15.09 21.81 -30.60
CA ASN A 127 14.08 21.79 -31.66
C ASN A 127 13.55 20.36 -31.92
N THR A 128 13.09 19.70 -30.85
CA THR A 128 12.70 18.28 -30.87
C THR A 128 11.48 17.98 -29.99
N ASP A 129 10.64 17.06 -30.46
CA ASP A 129 9.52 16.48 -29.70
C ASP A 129 9.88 15.16 -29.02
N ALA A 130 11.16 14.79 -28.98
CA ALA A 130 11.69 13.59 -28.33
C ALA A 130 11.65 13.66 -26.78
N ILE A 131 10.72 14.42 -26.22
CA ILE A 131 10.44 14.50 -24.79
C ILE A 131 8.92 14.58 -24.56
N LYS A 132 8.40 13.71 -23.70
CA LYS A 132 6.98 13.66 -23.34
C LYS A 132 6.83 13.75 -21.83
N MET A 133 5.63 14.10 -21.36
CA MET A 133 5.34 14.28 -19.94
C MET A 133 3.95 13.71 -19.63
N VAL A 134 3.86 12.93 -18.56
CA VAL A 134 2.60 12.46 -17.95
C VAL A 134 2.51 13.04 -16.55
N VAL A 135 1.38 13.69 -16.26
CA VAL A 135 1.05 14.18 -14.92
C VAL A 135 0.10 13.18 -14.29
N VAL A 136 0.52 12.56 -13.19
CA VAL A 136 -0.27 11.55 -12.47
C VAL A 136 -1.04 12.24 -11.35
N GLY A 137 -2.37 12.25 -11.48
CA GLY A 137 -3.27 12.66 -10.42
C GLY A 137 -4.29 11.55 -10.20
N ASP A 138 -4.01 10.66 -9.26
CA ASP A 138 -4.79 9.46 -8.94
C ASP A 138 -5.61 9.61 -7.64
N ASP A 139 -5.33 10.62 -6.81
CA ASP A 139 -6.02 10.80 -5.53
C ASP A 139 -7.50 11.17 -5.67
N VAL A 140 -8.40 10.25 -5.29
CA VAL A 140 -9.85 10.48 -5.35
C VAL A 140 -10.40 11.33 -4.21
N SER A 141 -9.57 11.67 -3.21
CA SER A 141 -9.97 12.52 -2.10
C SER A 141 -9.97 14.02 -2.40
N VAL A 142 -9.40 14.42 -3.54
CA VAL A 142 -9.64 15.75 -4.14
C VAL A 142 -10.75 15.63 -5.17
N GLY A 143 -11.92 16.20 -4.84
CA GLY A 143 -13.09 16.17 -5.72
C GLY A 143 -12.89 17.02 -6.97
N LYS A 144 -13.67 16.79 -8.03
CA LYS A 144 -13.62 17.59 -9.27
C LYS A 144 -13.83 19.07 -9.00
N GLU A 145 -14.69 19.43 -8.05
CA GLU A 145 -14.94 20.84 -7.70
C GLU A 145 -13.75 21.48 -7.00
N GLN A 146 -13.15 20.78 -6.04
CA GLN A 146 -11.94 21.24 -5.32
C GLN A 146 -10.73 21.29 -6.25
N GLY A 147 -10.60 20.31 -7.15
CA GLY A 147 -9.51 20.14 -8.11
C GLY A 147 -9.67 20.92 -9.41
N LYS A 148 -10.63 21.85 -9.54
CA LYS A 148 -10.90 22.57 -10.81
C LYS A 148 -9.67 23.22 -11.45
N LEU A 149 -8.75 23.72 -10.63
CA LEU A 149 -7.54 24.40 -11.10
C LEU A 149 -6.33 23.45 -11.09
N ALA A 150 -6.07 22.81 -9.97
CA ALA A 150 -4.84 22.03 -9.75
C ALA A 150 -4.99 20.54 -10.08
N GLY A 151 -6.21 20.02 -10.27
CA GLY A 151 -6.47 18.59 -10.45
C GLY A 151 -6.40 17.78 -9.15
N ARG A 152 -6.41 16.44 -9.30
CA ARG A 152 -6.20 15.46 -8.21
C ARG A 152 -4.73 15.41 -7.83
N ARG A 153 -4.39 15.18 -6.54
CA ARG A 153 -2.99 14.92 -6.13
C ARG A 153 -2.46 13.64 -6.77
N GLY A 154 -1.15 13.57 -7.01
CA GLY A 154 -0.46 12.35 -7.41
C GLY A 154 0.06 11.58 -6.19
N LEU A 155 -0.31 10.32 -6.04
CA LEU A 155 0.02 9.44 -4.91
C LEU A 155 0.61 8.11 -5.43
N ALA A 156 0.43 7.04 -4.67
CA ALA A 156 1.08 5.74 -4.86
C ALA A 156 0.78 5.08 -6.23
N GLY A 157 -0.31 5.44 -6.92
CA GLY A 157 -0.59 4.98 -8.28
C GLY A 157 0.49 5.41 -9.29
N THR A 158 1.23 6.49 -9.01
CA THR A 158 2.40 6.93 -9.80
C THR A 158 3.44 5.81 -9.95
N VAL A 159 3.62 4.98 -8.92
CA VAL A 159 4.56 3.84 -8.96
C VAL A 159 4.17 2.84 -10.05
N LEU A 160 2.87 2.57 -10.20
CA LEU A 160 2.36 1.65 -11.21
C LEU A 160 2.48 2.22 -12.62
N VAL A 161 2.33 3.54 -12.78
CA VAL A 161 2.50 4.24 -14.05
C VAL A 161 3.92 4.02 -14.60
N TYR A 162 4.96 4.36 -13.82
CA TYR A 162 6.33 4.18 -14.30
C TYR A 162 6.82 2.72 -14.26
N LYS A 163 6.17 1.82 -13.50
CA LYS A 163 6.43 0.38 -13.62
C LYS A 163 6.03 -0.16 -14.98
N ILE A 164 4.78 0.09 -15.39
CA ILE A 164 4.23 -0.43 -16.65
C ILE A 164 4.90 0.25 -17.85
N ALA A 165 5.07 1.58 -17.78
CA ALA A 165 5.75 2.33 -18.84
C ALA A 165 7.24 1.96 -18.94
N GLY A 166 7.93 1.79 -17.82
CA GLY A 166 9.34 1.38 -17.77
C GLY A 166 9.55 -0.02 -18.36
N ALA A 167 8.63 -0.95 -18.08
CA ALA A 167 8.66 -2.29 -18.67
C ALA A 167 8.46 -2.24 -20.19
N LEU A 168 7.55 -1.41 -20.70
CA LEU A 168 7.33 -1.28 -22.15
C LEU A 168 8.55 -0.61 -22.82
N ALA A 169 9.14 0.40 -22.19
CA ALA A 169 10.38 1.00 -22.65
C ALA A 169 11.52 -0.02 -22.68
N ALA A 170 11.62 -0.91 -21.69
CA ALA A 170 12.63 -1.98 -21.65
C ALA A 170 12.53 -2.95 -22.85
N GLN A 171 11.35 -3.09 -23.46
CA GLN A 171 11.12 -3.86 -24.68
C GLN A 171 11.51 -3.11 -25.96
N GLY A 172 12.01 -1.87 -25.88
CA GLY A 172 12.42 -1.07 -27.03
C GLY A 172 11.28 -0.33 -27.73
N ALA A 173 10.11 -0.23 -27.11
CA ALA A 173 8.97 0.49 -27.67
C ALA A 173 9.29 1.99 -27.88
N PRO A 174 8.70 2.63 -28.91
CA PRO A 174 8.91 4.05 -29.17
C PRO A 174 8.34 4.92 -28.05
N LEU A 175 8.91 6.12 -27.87
CA LEU A 175 8.50 7.06 -26.81
C LEU A 175 7.00 7.38 -26.83
N SER A 176 6.40 7.48 -28.01
CA SER A 176 4.97 7.68 -28.24
C SER A 176 4.11 6.59 -27.60
N HIS A 177 4.47 5.31 -27.79
CA HIS A 177 3.77 4.16 -27.22
C HIS A 177 3.95 4.10 -25.71
N VAL A 178 5.17 4.38 -25.23
CA VAL A 178 5.49 4.45 -23.80
C VAL A 178 4.74 5.61 -23.12
N HIS A 179 4.62 6.76 -23.78
CA HIS A 179 3.81 7.88 -23.31
C HIS A 179 2.33 7.52 -23.28
N ALA A 180 1.81 6.90 -24.33
CA ALA A 180 0.41 6.49 -24.43
C ALA A 180 0.02 5.47 -23.34
N ILE A 181 0.86 4.47 -23.06
CA ILE A 181 0.57 3.50 -21.99
C ILE A 181 0.68 4.13 -20.60
N ALA A 182 1.66 5.02 -20.38
CA ALA A 182 1.80 5.74 -19.12
C ALA A 182 0.57 6.62 -18.85
N GLN A 183 0.11 7.34 -19.87
CA GLN A 183 -1.10 8.16 -19.80
C GLN A 183 -2.34 7.30 -19.55
N PHE A 184 -2.48 6.17 -20.27
CA PHE A 184 -3.58 5.24 -20.05
C PHE A 184 -3.63 4.76 -18.59
N VAL A 185 -2.50 4.30 -18.04
CA VAL A 185 -2.45 3.84 -16.64
C VAL A 185 -2.76 4.97 -15.68
N ALA A 186 -2.24 6.18 -15.90
CA ALA A 186 -2.52 7.35 -15.06
C ALA A 186 -4.01 7.72 -15.05
N ASP A 187 -4.66 7.70 -16.21
CA ASP A 187 -6.09 8.01 -16.37
C ASP A 187 -6.99 6.92 -15.76
N HIS A 188 -6.50 5.68 -15.70
CA HIS A 188 -7.21 4.53 -15.14
C HIS A 188 -6.77 4.20 -13.71
N SER A 189 -6.04 5.10 -13.05
CA SER A 189 -5.60 4.97 -11.66
C SER A 189 -6.46 5.80 -10.70
N ALA A 190 -6.76 5.22 -9.55
CA ALA A 190 -7.41 5.88 -8.43
C ALA A 190 -6.76 5.44 -7.11
N THR A 191 -6.58 6.38 -6.18
CA THR A 191 -5.97 6.15 -4.86
C THR A 191 -6.75 6.85 -3.76
N ILE A 192 -6.93 6.18 -2.62
CA ILE A 192 -7.45 6.78 -1.39
C ILE A 192 -6.53 6.42 -0.21
N GLY A 193 -6.17 7.41 0.60
CA GLY A 193 -5.37 7.26 1.81
C GLY A 193 -6.19 7.36 3.09
N ALA A 194 -5.69 6.77 4.17
CA ALA A 194 -6.17 6.99 5.54
C ALA A 194 -4.97 7.11 6.49
N GLY A 195 -4.93 8.19 7.26
CA GLY A 195 -3.87 8.49 8.23
C GLY A 195 -4.42 8.55 9.66
N PHE A 196 -3.74 7.87 10.58
CA PHE A 196 -4.00 7.92 12.02
C PHE A 196 -3.37 9.14 12.69
N ASP A 197 -2.29 9.67 12.11
CA ASP A 197 -1.65 10.91 12.54
C ASP A 197 -0.80 11.50 11.41
N HIS A 198 -0.40 12.76 11.56
CA HIS A 198 0.56 13.42 10.68
C HIS A 198 1.96 12.80 10.80
N CYS A 199 2.75 12.88 9.73
CA CYS A 199 4.17 12.58 9.82
C CYS A 199 4.95 13.71 10.51
N GLN A 200 6.10 13.35 11.08
CA GLN A 200 7.04 14.31 11.65
C GLN A 200 8.17 14.61 10.67
N ILE A 201 8.26 15.88 10.25
CA ILE A 201 9.33 16.37 9.37
C ILE A 201 10.62 16.53 10.19
N PRO A 202 11.72 15.82 9.84
CA PRO A 202 13.01 15.99 10.50
C PRO A 202 13.45 17.46 10.52
N GLY A 203 13.99 17.92 11.65
CA GLY A 203 14.47 19.29 11.84
C GLY A 203 13.39 20.38 11.90
N ALA A 204 12.13 20.08 11.60
CA ALA A 204 11.03 21.02 11.85
C ALA A 204 10.79 21.13 13.37
N GLN A 205 10.50 22.35 13.84
CA GLN A 205 9.96 22.51 15.18
C GLN A 205 8.55 21.91 15.18
N ALA A 206 8.28 21.01 16.14
CA ALA A 206 6.91 20.57 16.38
C ALA A 206 6.07 21.81 16.70
N SER A 207 5.25 22.25 15.75
CA SER A 207 4.38 23.37 15.99
C SER A 207 3.36 22.91 17.05
N LYS A 208 3.19 23.70 18.11
CA LYS A 208 2.17 23.43 19.13
C LYS A 208 0.73 23.59 18.59
N GLU A 209 0.61 24.00 17.32
CA GLU A 209 -0.64 24.35 16.64
C GLU A 209 -0.99 23.36 15.51
N HIS A 210 -0.22 22.27 15.31
CA HIS A 210 -0.72 21.19 14.46
C HIS A 210 -1.97 20.61 15.12
N ASP A 211 -3.06 20.70 14.38
CA ASP A 211 -4.38 20.14 14.64
C ASP A 211 -4.25 18.61 14.61
N ASN A 212 -3.57 18.06 15.62
CA ASN A 212 -3.29 16.65 15.75
C ASN A 212 -4.61 15.90 15.86
N LEU A 213 -4.67 14.77 15.18
CA LEU A 213 -5.82 13.86 15.29
C LEU A 213 -5.97 13.41 16.74
N GLY A 214 -7.22 13.32 17.20
CA GLY A 214 -7.51 12.71 18.49
C GLY A 214 -7.01 11.26 18.54
N SER A 215 -6.74 10.72 19.74
CA SER A 215 -6.25 9.35 19.91
C SER A 215 -7.18 8.25 19.37
N ASP A 216 -8.43 8.61 19.08
CA ASP A 216 -9.48 7.75 18.54
C ASP A 216 -9.98 8.24 17.17
N GLU A 217 -9.21 9.09 16.49
CA GLU A 217 -9.55 9.65 15.17
C GLU A 217 -8.66 9.12 14.05
N ILE A 218 -9.22 9.13 12.85
CA ILE A 218 -8.54 8.82 11.60
C ILE A 218 -8.99 9.81 10.53
N GLU A 219 -8.09 10.24 9.68
CA GLU A 219 -8.35 11.18 8.60
C GLU A 219 -8.27 10.49 7.24
N ILE A 220 -9.39 10.57 6.51
CA ILE A 220 -9.54 9.99 5.18
C ILE A 220 -9.15 11.03 4.13
N GLY A 221 -8.28 10.61 3.22
CA GLY A 221 -7.76 11.44 2.14
C GLY A 221 -6.63 12.38 2.57
N MET A 222 -5.96 12.12 3.70
CA MET A 222 -4.76 12.88 4.05
C MET A 222 -3.72 12.74 2.93
N GLY A 223 -3.08 13.85 2.57
CA GLY A 223 -2.03 13.87 1.54
C GLY A 223 -0.67 13.42 2.10
N ILE A 224 0.27 13.15 1.19
CA ILE A 224 1.62 12.69 1.55
C ILE A 224 2.52 13.79 2.13
N HIS A 225 2.09 15.04 2.19
CA HIS A 225 2.82 16.14 2.84
C HIS A 225 2.04 16.74 4.02
N ASN A 226 1.24 15.92 4.72
CA ASN A 226 0.32 16.36 5.78
C ASN A 226 -0.78 17.33 5.29
N GLU A 227 -1.11 17.35 3.99
CA GLU A 227 -2.25 18.13 3.53
C GLU A 227 -3.55 17.52 4.08
N PRO A 228 -4.51 18.35 4.50
CA PRO A 228 -5.75 17.86 5.09
C PRO A 228 -6.49 16.95 4.10
N GLY A 229 -7.10 15.91 4.66
CA GLY A 229 -8.07 15.08 4.00
C GLY A 229 -9.43 15.76 3.90
N TYR A 230 -10.41 15.04 3.36
CA TYR A 230 -11.76 15.57 3.19
C TYR A 230 -12.71 15.15 4.32
N LYS A 231 -12.31 14.20 5.17
CA LYS A 231 -13.15 13.69 6.26
C LYS A 231 -12.30 13.14 7.42
N ARG A 232 -12.56 13.62 8.64
CA ARG A 232 -12.14 12.97 9.88
C ARG A 232 -13.27 12.13 10.45
N GLN A 233 -12.94 10.98 11.03
CA GLN A 233 -13.91 10.11 11.71
C GLN A 233 -13.27 9.34 12.86
N LYS A 234 -14.09 8.71 13.70
CA LYS A 234 -13.60 7.82 14.75
C LYS A 234 -12.99 6.55 14.16
N ILE A 235 -11.95 6.03 14.80
CA ILE A 235 -11.34 4.75 14.43
C ILE A 235 -12.39 3.65 14.61
N THR A 236 -12.61 2.89 13.53
CA THR A 236 -13.49 1.72 13.50
C THR A 236 -12.65 0.45 13.36
N ASN A 237 -13.30 -0.72 13.40
CA ASN A 237 -12.60 -1.95 13.01
C ASN A 237 -12.21 -1.90 11.52
N LEU A 238 -11.17 -2.65 11.15
CA LEU A 238 -10.61 -2.63 9.80
C LEU A 238 -11.65 -2.90 8.70
N SER A 239 -12.55 -3.88 8.89
CA SER A 239 -13.59 -4.20 7.90
C SER A 239 -14.53 -3.02 7.65
N GLN A 240 -14.88 -2.27 8.70
CA GLN A 240 -15.69 -1.06 8.57
C GLN A 240 -14.91 0.07 7.90
N LEU A 241 -13.64 0.29 8.29
CA LEU A 241 -12.81 1.31 7.65
C LEU A 241 -12.67 1.05 6.14
N ILE A 242 -12.39 -0.19 5.73
CA ILE A 242 -12.37 -0.57 4.30
C ILE A 242 -13.73 -0.30 3.64
N SER A 243 -14.83 -0.59 4.32
CA SER A 243 -16.18 -0.32 3.82
C SER A 243 -16.50 1.18 3.69
N ASP A 244 -15.81 2.04 4.44
CA ASP A 244 -15.92 3.50 4.33
C ASP A 244 -15.06 4.05 3.18
N LEU A 245 -13.85 3.49 2.97
CA LEU A 245 -12.88 3.96 1.96
C LEU A 245 -13.26 3.52 0.54
N MET A 246 -13.62 2.25 0.37
CA MET A 246 -13.78 1.65 -0.96
C MET A 246 -14.89 2.31 -1.80
N PRO A 247 -16.06 2.73 -1.25
CA PRO A 247 -17.05 3.45 -2.02
C PRO A 247 -16.53 4.76 -2.63
N VAL A 248 -15.61 5.46 -1.95
CA VAL A 248 -14.99 6.69 -2.47
C VAL A 248 -14.15 6.38 -3.71
N LEU A 249 -13.48 5.23 -3.69
CA LEU A 249 -12.60 4.77 -4.74
C LEU A 249 -13.36 4.20 -5.95
N THR A 250 -14.50 3.54 -5.70
CA THR A 250 -15.22 2.75 -6.73
C THR A 250 -16.58 3.29 -7.12
N SER A 251 -17.01 4.44 -6.60
CA SER A 251 -18.33 5.00 -6.91
C SER A 251 -18.45 5.37 -8.40
N THR A 252 -19.55 4.98 -9.01
CA THR A 252 -19.94 5.41 -10.38
C THR A 252 -20.99 6.52 -10.37
N THR A 253 -21.58 6.82 -9.21
CA THR A 253 -22.71 7.74 -9.05
C THR A 253 -22.34 9.05 -8.36
N ASP A 254 -21.19 9.10 -7.68
CA ASP A 254 -20.66 10.31 -7.08
C ASP A 254 -20.18 11.25 -8.20
N LYS A 255 -20.90 12.34 -8.44
CA LYS A 255 -20.56 13.29 -9.52
C LYS A 255 -19.20 13.95 -9.31
N ASP A 256 -18.80 14.14 -8.05
CA ASP A 256 -17.57 14.85 -7.67
C ASP A 256 -16.36 13.92 -7.62
N ARG A 257 -16.55 12.63 -7.27
CA ARG A 257 -15.44 11.67 -7.04
C ARG A 257 -15.44 10.40 -7.90
N SER A 258 -16.43 10.23 -8.78
CA SER A 258 -16.41 9.18 -9.81
C SER A 258 -15.39 9.56 -10.90
N PHE A 259 -14.17 9.01 -10.77
CA PHE A 259 -13.06 9.26 -11.70
C PHE A 259 -12.79 8.10 -12.65
N LEU A 260 -13.13 6.86 -12.26
CA LEU A 260 -12.88 5.68 -13.08
C LEU A 260 -14.18 5.15 -13.70
N PRO A 261 -14.15 4.68 -14.96
CA PRO A 261 -15.31 4.20 -15.68
C PRO A 261 -15.71 2.76 -15.29
N PHE A 262 -15.91 2.50 -14.00
CA PHE A 262 -16.35 1.18 -13.54
C PHE A 262 -17.73 0.81 -14.11
N ARG A 263 -17.89 -0.45 -14.49
CA ARG A 263 -19.15 -1.01 -15.02
C ARG A 263 -20.06 -1.40 -13.86
N THR A 264 -21.35 -1.08 -13.94
CA THR A 264 -22.35 -1.39 -12.92
C THR A 264 -23.03 -2.74 -13.17
N GLN A 265 -23.36 -3.45 -12.08
CA GLN A 265 -24.20 -4.64 -12.10
C GLN A 265 -25.58 -4.28 -12.68
N GLY A 266 -25.92 -4.82 -13.86
CA GLY A 266 -27.20 -4.56 -14.53
C GLY A 266 -27.09 -4.01 -15.96
N SER A 267 -25.90 -3.65 -16.44
CA SER A 267 -25.65 -3.54 -17.88
C SER A 267 -25.91 -4.91 -18.52
N SER A 268 -26.58 -4.95 -19.67
CA SER A 268 -27.22 -6.13 -20.27
C SER A 268 -26.29 -7.29 -20.67
N SER A 269 -25.01 -7.26 -20.32
CA SER A 269 -24.06 -8.35 -20.47
C SER A 269 -23.65 -8.90 -19.10
N LYS A 270 -24.08 -10.13 -18.80
CA LYS A 270 -23.65 -10.93 -17.64
C LYS A 270 -22.14 -11.27 -17.62
N GLU A 271 -21.34 -10.65 -18.48
CA GLU A 271 -19.98 -11.11 -18.83
C GLU A 271 -18.88 -10.08 -18.56
N VAL A 272 -19.17 -8.89 -18.02
CA VAL A 272 -18.09 -7.91 -17.80
C VAL A 272 -17.83 -7.64 -16.32
N SER A 273 -16.73 -8.20 -15.82
CA SER A 273 -16.13 -7.86 -14.53
C SER A 273 -15.28 -6.60 -14.62
N ASN A 274 -15.20 -5.84 -13.52
CA ASN A 274 -14.20 -4.80 -13.35
C ASN A 274 -12.89 -5.45 -12.90
N ASP A 275 -11.98 -5.64 -13.83
CA ASP A 275 -10.67 -6.26 -13.58
C ASP A 275 -9.66 -5.19 -13.13
N VAL A 276 -8.94 -5.43 -12.03
CA VAL A 276 -8.06 -4.40 -11.42
C VAL A 276 -6.71 -4.95 -10.98
N ILE A 277 -5.69 -4.08 -11.00
CA ILE A 277 -4.45 -4.24 -10.22
C ILE A 277 -4.65 -3.50 -8.89
N LEU A 278 -4.39 -4.19 -7.78
CA LEU A 278 -4.51 -3.65 -6.42
C LEU A 278 -3.13 -3.34 -5.84
N LEU A 279 -2.96 -2.13 -5.32
CA LEU A 279 -1.80 -1.73 -4.54
C LEU A 279 -2.25 -1.30 -3.13
N ILE A 280 -1.69 -1.94 -2.10
CA ILE A 280 -1.82 -1.54 -0.70
C ILE A 280 -0.48 -0.97 -0.24
N ASN A 281 -0.42 0.36 -0.10
CA ASN A 281 0.81 1.09 0.21
C ASN A 281 0.86 1.50 1.68
N ASN A 282 2.00 1.27 2.32
CA ASN A 282 2.30 1.75 3.67
C ASN A 282 2.82 3.19 3.60
N LEU A 283 2.21 4.12 4.34
CA LEU A 283 2.65 5.51 4.39
C LEU A 283 3.85 5.73 5.32
N GLY A 284 4.27 4.74 6.09
CA GLY A 284 5.51 4.78 6.85
C GLY A 284 5.58 3.78 7.99
N SER A 285 4.59 3.80 8.89
CA SER A 285 4.69 3.13 10.20
C SER A 285 3.65 2.03 10.48
N ILE A 286 2.87 1.58 9.49
CA ILE A 286 1.98 0.43 9.65
C ILE A 286 2.78 -0.87 9.69
N SER A 287 2.43 -1.81 10.57
CA SER A 287 3.15 -3.09 10.67
C SER A 287 2.83 -4.03 9.51
N GLU A 288 3.74 -4.95 9.19
CA GLU A 288 3.50 -5.98 8.16
C GLU A 288 2.29 -6.89 8.49
N LEU A 289 2.03 -7.09 9.78
CA LEU A 289 0.84 -7.82 10.27
C LEU A 289 -0.44 -7.09 9.83
N GLU A 290 -0.51 -5.79 10.06
CA GLU A 290 -1.66 -4.95 9.68
C GLU A 290 -1.77 -4.81 8.15
N MET A 291 -0.65 -4.63 7.45
CA MET A 291 -0.62 -4.57 5.99
C MET A 291 -1.25 -5.82 5.35
N CYS A 292 -0.90 -7.01 5.85
CA CYS A 292 -1.52 -8.27 5.38
C CYS A 292 -3.03 -8.32 5.68
N ALA A 293 -3.46 -7.82 6.84
CA ALA A 293 -4.88 -7.74 7.18
C ALA A 293 -5.64 -6.76 6.26
N ILE A 294 -5.02 -5.64 5.89
CA ILE A 294 -5.56 -4.65 4.95
C ILE A 294 -5.70 -5.27 3.55
N VAL A 295 -4.69 -5.99 3.07
CA VAL A 295 -4.74 -6.74 1.79
C VAL A 295 -5.92 -7.70 1.77
N LYS A 296 -6.04 -8.55 2.80
CA LYS A 296 -7.14 -9.51 2.92
C LYS A 296 -8.51 -8.82 2.92
N SER A 297 -8.65 -7.76 3.70
CA SER A 297 -9.94 -7.08 3.89
C SER A 297 -10.37 -6.34 2.62
N THR A 298 -9.45 -5.64 1.96
CA THR A 298 -9.68 -4.94 0.70
C THR A 298 -10.01 -5.90 -0.43
N GLY A 299 -9.22 -6.97 -0.60
CA GLY A 299 -9.45 -7.96 -1.65
C GLY A 299 -10.77 -8.70 -1.49
N THR A 300 -11.15 -9.05 -0.24
CA THR A 300 -12.45 -9.65 0.06
C THR A 300 -13.59 -8.71 -0.32
N TRP A 301 -13.51 -7.43 0.07
CA TRP A 301 -14.51 -6.42 -0.25
C TRP A 301 -14.70 -6.27 -1.77
N LEU A 302 -13.59 -6.21 -2.52
CA LEU A 302 -13.61 -6.10 -3.98
C LEU A 302 -14.33 -7.28 -4.64
N LEU A 303 -14.02 -8.52 -4.24
CA LEU A 303 -14.69 -9.70 -4.77
C LEU A 303 -16.20 -9.72 -4.43
N GLU A 304 -16.57 -9.36 -3.20
CA GLU A 304 -17.98 -9.28 -2.78
C GLU A 304 -18.77 -8.22 -3.59
N LYS A 305 -18.10 -7.21 -4.12
CA LYS A 305 -18.67 -6.19 -5.02
C LYS A 305 -18.55 -6.53 -6.50
N GLY A 306 -18.05 -7.71 -6.86
CA GLY A 306 -17.97 -8.20 -8.24
C GLY A 306 -16.77 -7.70 -9.04
N PHE A 307 -15.77 -7.11 -8.39
CA PHE A 307 -14.47 -6.82 -9.00
C PHE A 307 -13.64 -8.10 -9.11
N GLN A 308 -12.68 -8.12 -10.02
CA GLN A 308 -11.68 -9.19 -10.13
C GLN A 308 -10.30 -8.60 -9.92
N VAL A 309 -9.66 -8.94 -8.81
CA VAL A 309 -8.30 -8.52 -8.54
C VAL A 309 -7.35 -9.45 -9.31
N LYS A 310 -6.66 -8.91 -10.31
CA LYS A 310 -5.75 -9.67 -11.18
C LYS A 310 -4.32 -9.70 -10.66
N ARG A 311 -3.87 -8.63 -10.00
CA ARG A 311 -2.55 -8.55 -9.34
C ARG A 311 -2.67 -7.78 -8.05
N VAL A 312 -1.81 -8.13 -7.09
CA VAL A 312 -1.69 -7.43 -5.82
C VAL A 312 -0.22 -7.13 -5.58
N ILE A 313 0.05 -5.91 -5.17
CA ILE A 313 1.32 -5.54 -4.55
C ILE A 313 1.04 -4.85 -3.23
N SER A 314 1.84 -5.15 -2.22
CA SER A 314 1.75 -4.51 -0.92
C SER A 314 3.11 -4.23 -0.33
N GLY A 315 3.24 -3.11 0.36
CA GLY A 315 4.45 -2.73 1.07
C GLY A 315 4.66 -1.22 1.09
N THR A 316 5.88 -0.82 1.41
CA THR A 316 6.31 0.58 1.48
C THR A 316 6.82 1.04 0.12
N LEU A 317 5.97 1.72 -0.66
CA LEU A 317 6.27 2.10 -2.05
C LEU A 317 6.28 3.62 -2.27
N MET A 318 5.40 4.34 -1.59
CA MET A 318 5.40 5.80 -1.53
C MET A 318 4.98 6.23 -0.13
N THR A 319 5.95 6.63 0.69
CA THR A 319 5.71 7.00 2.08
C THR A 319 5.32 8.46 2.23
N SER A 320 4.99 8.83 3.47
CA SER A 320 5.08 10.17 4.01
C SER A 320 5.89 10.07 5.30
N LEU A 321 7.19 9.90 5.18
CA LEU A 321 8.12 9.69 6.31
C LEU A 321 7.64 8.57 7.26
N ASP A 322 7.26 8.93 8.50
CA ASP A 322 6.77 8.01 9.54
C ASP A 322 5.25 8.04 9.72
N MET A 323 4.49 8.59 8.77
CA MET A 323 3.04 8.67 8.84
C MET A 323 2.46 7.30 9.19
N SER A 324 1.66 7.26 10.26
CA SER A 324 0.86 6.09 10.59
C SER A 324 -0.35 6.12 9.68
N GLY A 325 -0.34 5.29 8.64
CA GLY A 325 -1.42 5.24 7.66
C GLY A 325 -1.10 4.35 6.48
N PHE A 326 -2.11 4.16 5.64
CA PHE A 326 -1.98 3.37 4.42
C PHE A 326 -2.78 4.01 3.29
N SER A 327 -2.51 3.61 2.06
CA SER A 327 -3.33 3.94 0.91
C SER A 327 -3.67 2.72 0.07
N ILE A 328 -4.83 2.79 -0.58
CA ILE A 328 -5.35 1.79 -1.50
C ILE A 328 -5.37 2.41 -2.89
N SER A 329 -4.66 1.81 -3.83
CA SER A 329 -4.67 2.21 -5.24
C SER A 329 -5.24 1.09 -6.10
N LEU A 330 -6.05 1.48 -7.10
CA LEU A 330 -6.56 0.60 -8.14
C LEU A 330 -6.14 1.12 -9.51
N VAL A 331 -5.67 0.21 -10.37
CA VAL A 331 -5.59 0.43 -11.81
C VAL A 331 -6.70 -0.39 -12.46
N LEU A 332 -7.65 0.26 -13.11
CA LEU A 332 -8.68 -0.40 -13.90
C LEU A 332 -8.09 -0.92 -15.21
N LEU A 333 -8.22 -2.22 -15.44
CA LEU A 333 -7.77 -2.86 -16.68
C LEU A 333 -8.84 -2.69 -17.78
N PRO A 334 -8.42 -2.71 -19.06
CA PRO A 334 -9.36 -2.97 -20.16
C PRO A 334 -10.18 -4.24 -19.88
N PRO A 335 -11.42 -4.32 -20.34
CA PRO A 335 -12.18 -5.56 -20.27
C PRO A 335 -11.45 -6.70 -21.00
N ALA A 336 -11.54 -7.92 -20.48
CA ALA A 336 -10.79 -9.06 -21.01
C ALA A 336 -11.01 -9.36 -22.51
N ASN A 337 -12.14 -8.91 -23.08
CA ASN A 337 -12.51 -9.12 -24.49
C ASN A 337 -12.59 -7.81 -25.29
N GLU A 338 -12.13 -6.69 -24.74
CA GLU A 338 -12.16 -5.38 -25.39
C GLU A 338 -10.80 -4.71 -25.29
N ASP A 339 -10.06 -4.66 -26.38
CA ASP A 339 -8.81 -3.93 -26.45
C ASP A 339 -9.05 -2.44 -26.71
N VAL A 340 -8.23 -1.60 -26.08
CA VAL A 340 -8.25 -0.15 -26.31
C VAL A 340 -7.21 0.20 -27.38
N THR A 341 -7.66 0.71 -28.53
CA THR A 341 -6.76 1.19 -29.58
C THR A 341 -6.52 2.68 -29.43
N ILE A 342 -5.25 3.08 -29.31
CA ILE A 342 -4.80 4.47 -29.28
C ILE A 342 -4.14 4.78 -30.62
N GLU A 343 -4.75 5.69 -31.37
CA GLU A 343 -4.21 6.23 -32.61
C GLU A 343 -3.06 7.20 -32.30
N ILE A 344 -1.92 7.00 -32.96
CA ILE A 344 -0.71 7.82 -32.77
C ILE A 344 -0.33 8.41 -34.13
N ALA A 345 -0.30 9.74 -34.20
CA ALA A 345 -0.04 10.43 -35.46
C ALA A 345 1.34 10.05 -36.03
N GLY A 346 1.35 9.48 -37.24
CA GLY A 346 2.58 9.12 -37.94
C GLY A 346 3.22 7.80 -37.50
N GLU A 347 2.57 7.03 -36.63
CA GLU A 347 3.06 5.75 -36.11
C GLU A 347 1.94 4.68 -36.10
N PRO A 348 2.27 3.38 -36.01
CA PRO A 348 1.27 2.35 -35.79
C PRO A 348 0.49 2.59 -34.50
N SER A 349 -0.82 2.36 -34.54
CA SER A 349 -1.69 2.44 -33.37
C SER A 349 -1.23 1.47 -32.28
N LEU A 350 -1.38 1.88 -31.02
CA LEU A 350 -1.08 1.05 -29.85
C LEU A 350 -2.36 0.35 -29.41
N VAL A 351 -2.32 -0.98 -29.33
CA VAL A 351 -3.44 -1.79 -28.80
C VAL A 351 -3.12 -2.17 -27.35
N ILE A 352 -3.93 -1.69 -26.41
CA ILE A 352 -3.78 -1.96 -24.98
C ILE A 352 -4.83 -2.99 -24.56
N SER A 353 -4.38 -4.18 -24.21
CA SER A 353 -5.21 -5.24 -23.64
C SER A 353 -4.95 -5.41 -22.14
N ALA A 354 -5.85 -6.08 -21.43
CA ALA A 354 -5.65 -6.44 -20.03
C ALA A 354 -4.36 -7.27 -19.83
N ASN A 355 -4.15 -8.26 -20.71
CA ASN A 355 -2.96 -9.13 -20.64
C ASN A 355 -1.67 -8.35 -20.86
N MET A 356 -1.65 -7.39 -21.81
CA MET A 356 -0.49 -6.53 -22.01
C MET A 356 -0.11 -5.78 -20.72
N LEU A 357 -1.07 -5.16 -20.04
CA LEU A 357 -0.80 -4.44 -18.79
C LEU A 357 -0.32 -5.38 -17.67
N LEU A 358 -0.89 -6.58 -17.58
CA LEU A 358 -0.49 -7.59 -16.61
C LEU A 358 0.93 -8.11 -16.88
N ASP A 359 1.28 -8.38 -18.13
CA ASP A 359 2.62 -8.81 -18.52
C ASP A 359 3.66 -7.72 -18.24
N LEU A 360 3.33 -6.46 -18.49
CA LEU A 360 4.20 -5.31 -18.18
C LEU A 360 4.33 -5.07 -16.67
N PHE A 361 3.26 -5.29 -15.91
CA PHE A 361 3.32 -5.26 -14.45
C PHE A 361 4.25 -6.37 -13.91
N ASP A 362 4.11 -7.60 -14.42
CA ASP A 362 4.89 -8.77 -14.03
C ASP A 362 6.33 -8.76 -14.57
N ALA A 363 6.63 -7.94 -15.58
CA ALA A 363 7.96 -7.82 -16.15
C ALA A 363 9.02 -7.51 -15.06
N PRO A 364 10.22 -8.09 -15.14
CA PRO A 364 11.24 -7.91 -14.13
C PRO A 364 11.67 -6.45 -14.01
N ALA A 365 11.94 -6.03 -12.78
CA ALA A 365 12.55 -4.73 -12.48
C ALA A 365 13.69 -4.95 -11.47
N ASP A 366 14.85 -4.34 -11.75
CA ASP A 366 16.04 -4.44 -10.92
C ASP A 366 16.29 -3.12 -10.21
N CYS A 367 15.47 -2.83 -9.19
CA CYS A 367 15.60 -1.66 -8.34
C CYS A 367 15.23 -1.96 -6.87
N PRO A 368 15.91 -1.35 -5.88
CA PRO A 368 15.68 -1.64 -4.45
C PRO A 368 14.24 -1.45 -3.95
N GLY A 369 13.52 -0.50 -4.56
CA GLY A 369 12.17 -0.12 -4.19
C GLY A 369 11.08 -1.06 -4.71
N TRP A 370 11.35 -1.85 -5.76
CA TRP A 370 10.36 -2.76 -6.33
C TRP A 370 10.54 -4.19 -5.83
N LYS A 371 9.77 -4.55 -4.81
CA LYS A 371 9.82 -5.87 -4.16
C LYS A 371 8.62 -6.77 -4.53
N SER A 372 8.16 -6.72 -5.78
CA SER A 372 7.12 -7.65 -6.25
C SER A 372 7.73 -8.97 -6.71
N GLY A 373 7.46 -10.06 -5.98
CA GLY A 373 8.04 -11.39 -6.23
C GLY A 373 7.08 -12.41 -6.85
N TYR A 374 5.81 -12.07 -7.09
CA TYR A 374 4.79 -13.07 -7.43
C TYR A 374 3.91 -12.63 -8.60
N ALA A 375 4.13 -13.25 -9.75
CA ALA A 375 3.20 -13.17 -10.88
C ALA A 375 1.97 -14.04 -10.60
N GLY A 376 0.79 -13.58 -11.07
CA GLY A 376 -0.43 -14.37 -11.07
C GLY A 376 -1.61 -13.77 -10.30
N GLN A 377 -2.79 -14.37 -10.51
CA GLN A 377 -4.02 -13.91 -9.88
C GLN A 377 -4.08 -14.36 -8.41
N PRO A 378 -4.29 -13.45 -7.45
CA PRO A 378 -4.45 -13.81 -6.04
C PRO A 378 -5.74 -14.61 -5.80
N SER A 379 -5.72 -15.50 -4.81
CA SER A 379 -6.93 -16.14 -4.30
C SER A 379 -7.33 -15.53 -2.97
N PHE A 380 -8.52 -14.93 -2.92
CA PHE A 380 -9.14 -14.47 -1.66
C PHE A 380 -10.26 -15.42 -1.19
N SER A 381 -10.19 -16.70 -1.57
CA SER A 381 -11.12 -17.73 -1.11
C SER A 381 -11.11 -17.80 0.42
N LYS A 382 -12.30 -17.90 1.04
CA LYS A 382 -12.39 -18.16 2.49
C LYS A 382 -11.66 -19.45 2.82
N VAL A 383 -10.69 -19.37 3.73
CA VAL A 383 -10.04 -20.56 4.28
C VAL A 383 -11.03 -21.22 5.23
N GLU A 384 -11.55 -22.37 4.85
CA GLU A 384 -12.37 -23.17 5.74
C GLU A 384 -11.50 -23.74 6.87
N LYS A 385 -11.91 -23.49 8.12
CA LYS A 385 -11.32 -24.20 9.26
C LYS A 385 -11.71 -25.66 9.13
N LYS A 386 -10.76 -26.53 8.77
CA LYS A 386 -10.96 -27.97 8.93
C LYS A 386 -10.98 -28.26 10.41
N ASP A 387 -12.09 -28.79 10.91
CA ASP A 387 -12.12 -29.36 12.26
C ASP A 387 -11.08 -30.47 12.30
N ALA A 388 -10.01 -30.24 13.05
CA ALA A 388 -9.11 -31.32 13.41
C ALA A 388 -9.94 -32.34 14.18
N LYS A 389 -10.07 -33.56 13.65
CA LYS A 389 -10.67 -34.67 14.41
C LYS A 389 -9.80 -34.85 15.65
N ALA A 390 -10.28 -34.37 16.79
CA ALA A 390 -9.59 -34.57 18.05
C ALA A 390 -9.46 -36.08 18.29
N LEU A 391 -8.22 -36.55 18.45
CA LEU A 391 -7.90 -37.92 18.85
C LEU A 391 -8.19 -38.08 20.35
N VAL A 392 -9.40 -37.75 20.80
CA VAL A 392 -9.80 -38.06 22.16
C VAL A 392 -10.27 -39.51 22.14
N GLN A 393 -9.35 -40.44 22.42
CA GLN A 393 -9.76 -41.78 22.83
C GLN A 393 -10.53 -41.62 24.15
N GLU A 394 -11.79 -42.08 24.20
CA GLU A 394 -12.52 -42.10 25.46
C GLU A 394 -11.72 -42.91 26.49
N PRO A 395 -11.39 -42.32 27.65
CA PRO A 395 -10.66 -43.04 28.67
C PRO A 395 -11.52 -44.22 29.16
N ALA A 396 -10.94 -45.42 29.13
CA ALA A 396 -11.54 -46.59 29.73
C ALA A 396 -11.48 -46.47 31.27
N GLY A 397 -12.43 -45.75 31.88
CA GLY A 397 -12.58 -45.76 33.33
C GLY A 397 -13.42 -44.64 33.96
N GLY A 398 -14.47 -45.06 34.67
CA GLY A 398 -15.10 -44.34 35.80
C GLY A 398 -16.07 -43.22 35.48
N GLU A 399 -17.38 -43.47 35.66
CA GLU A 399 -18.42 -42.43 35.72
C GLU A 399 -18.28 -41.58 37.01
N GLN A 400 -17.28 -40.71 37.08
CA GLN A 400 -17.37 -39.56 37.98
C GLN A 400 -18.14 -38.48 37.24
N LYS A 401 -19.45 -38.39 37.54
CA LYS A 401 -20.32 -37.32 37.05
C LYS A 401 -19.94 -36.02 37.77
N PRO A 402 -19.35 -35.02 37.08
CA PRO A 402 -19.36 -33.66 37.58
C PRO A 402 -20.81 -33.21 37.79
N SER A 403 -21.06 -32.37 38.79
CA SER A 403 -22.35 -31.67 38.93
C SER A 403 -22.42 -30.52 37.91
N GLU A 404 -23.62 -30.01 37.62
CA GLU A 404 -23.84 -28.77 36.84
C GLU A 404 -22.97 -27.59 37.37
N GLU A 405 -22.60 -27.63 38.65
CA GLU A 405 -21.73 -26.65 39.32
C GLU A 405 -20.31 -26.62 38.72
N THR A 406 -19.82 -27.72 38.14
CA THR A 406 -18.46 -27.79 37.58
C THR A 406 -18.32 -26.95 36.32
N VAL A 407 -19.28 -27.05 35.40
CA VAL A 407 -19.29 -26.22 34.19
C VAL A 407 -19.48 -24.75 34.55
N SER A 408 -20.38 -24.46 35.49
CA SER A 408 -20.60 -23.10 35.99
C SER A 408 -19.35 -22.50 36.63
N ALA A 409 -18.55 -23.31 37.36
CA ALA A 409 -17.29 -22.88 37.96
C ALA A 409 -16.24 -22.57 36.89
N VAL A 410 -16.11 -23.42 35.86
CA VAL A 410 -15.20 -23.18 34.73
C VAL A 410 -15.58 -21.91 33.97
N GLN A 411 -16.88 -21.72 33.67
CA GLN A 411 -17.36 -20.50 33.02
C GLN A 411 -17.03 -19.24 33.83
N SER A 412 -17.25 -19.31 35.15
CA SER A 412 -16.95 -18.21 36.07
C SER A 412 -15.45 -17.89 36.12
N ALA A 413 -14.59 -18.91 36.15
CA ALA A 413 -13.13 -18.75 36.09
C ALA A 413 -12.68 -18.11 34.77
N CYS A 414 -13.23 -18.57 33.64
CA CYS A 414 -12.92 -17.99 32.33
C CYS A 414 -13.35 -16.51 32.26
N GLN A 415 -14.55 -16.18 32.74
CA GLN A 415 -15.04 -14.80 32.73
C GLN A 415 -14.23 -13.89 33.65
N ALA A 416 -13.76 -14.41 34.80
CA ALA A 416 -12.86 -13.68 35.70
C ALA A 416 -11.52 -13.41 35.01
N LEU A 417 -10.96 -14.39 34.29
CA LEU A 417 -9.70 -14.24 33.55
C LEU A 417 -9.83 -13.22 32.42
N ILE A 418 -10.91 -13.26 31.65
CA ILE A 418 -11.22 -12.27 30.60
C ILE A 418 -11.32 -10.85 31.20
N SER A 419 -11.96 -10.72 32.36
CA SER A 419 -12.11 -9.43 33.05
C SER A 419 -10.78 -8.89 33.60
N ALA A 420 -9.88 -9.79 34.01
CA ALA A 420 -8.56 -9.44 34.53
C ALA A 420 -7.52 -9.15 33.45
N GLU A 421 -7.80 -9.47 32.18
CA GLU A 421 -6.85 -9.33 31.07
C GLU A 421 -6.13 -7.97 31.03
N PRO A 422 -6.80 -6.80 31.10
CA PRO A 422 -6.10 -5.52 30.99
C PRO A 422 -5.08 -5.29 32.10
N GLU A 423 -5.34 -5.79 33.30
CA GLU A 423 -4.43 -5.68 34.43
C GLU A 423 -3.25 -6.65 34.30
N ILE A 424 -3.50 -7.89 33.85
CA ILE A 424 -2.45 -8.88 33.59
C ILE A 424 -1.51 -8.37 32.50
N THR A 425 -2.06 -7.91 31.37
CA THR A 425 -1.31 -7.30 30.25
C THR A 425 -0.48 -6.10 30.73
N LYS A 426 -1.03 -5.26 31.61
CA LYS A 426 -0.29 -4.14 32.21
C LYS A 426 0.92 -4.59 33.03
N TYR A 427 0.77 -5.58 33.92
CA TYR A 427 1.91 -6.06 34.71
C TYR A 427 2.93 -6.80 33.86
N ASP A 428 2.46 -7.54 32.86
CA ASP A 428 3.34 -8.20 31.90
C ASP A 428 4.08 -7.20 31.02
N THR A 429 3.48 -6.07 30.64
CA THR A 429 4.21 -4.99 29.93
C THR A 429 5.36 -4.41 30.77
N ILE A 430 5.27 -4.48 32.11
CA ILE A 430 6.32 -3.99 33.01
C ILE A 430 7.49 -4.97 33.12
N ALA A 431 7.23 -6.28 33.13
CA ALA A 431 8.22 -7.31 33.50
C ALA A 431 8.48 -8.38 32.42
N GLY A 432 7.66 -8.41 31.37
CA GLY A 432 7.64 -9.37 30.27
C GLY A 432 7.47 -8.67 28.92
N ASP A 433 6.72 -9.29 28.01
CA ASP A 433 6.52 -8.82 26.63
C ASP A 433 5.16 -8.14 26.41
N GLY A 434 4.27 -8.19 27.39
CA GLY A 434 3.00 -7.46 27.38
C GLY A 434 1.89 -8.16 26.60
N ASP A 435 1.97 -9.48 26.43
CA ASP A 435 0.95 -10.28 25.74
C ASP A 435 0.25 -11.31 26.64
N CYS A 436 0.73 -11.52 27.86
CA CYS A 436 0.27 -12.62 28.72
C CYS A 436 -1.24 -12.56 28.97
N GLY A 437 -1.79 -11.39 29.26
CA GLY A 437 -3.23 -11.22 29.47
C GLY A 437 -4.03 -11.61 28.23
N LEU A 438 -3.61 -11.19 27.03
CA LEU A 438 -4.24 -11.53 25.76
C LEU A 438 -4.18 -13.03 25.47
N THR A 439 -3.04 -13.68 25.78
CA THR A 439 -2.86 -15.13 25.65
C THR A 439 -3.80 -15.89 26.57
N LEU A 440 -3.90 -15.48 27.84
CA LEU A 440 -4.80 -16.08 28.83
C LEU A 440 -6.28 -15.89 28.47
N LYS A 441 -6.64 -14.70 27.99
CA LYS A 441 -7.97 -14.38 27.48
C LYS A 441 -8.37 -15.26 26.31
N SER A 442 -7.45 -15.49 25.36
CA SER A 442 -7.70 -16.35 24.19
C SER A 442 -8.05 -17.78 24.59
N GLY A 443 -7.35 -18.33 25.59
CA GLY A 443 -7.69 -19.64 26.17
C GLY A 443 -9.04 -19.67 26.86
N ALA A 444 -9.35 -18.67 27.68
CA ALA A 444 -10.64 -18.55 28.35
C ALA A 444 -11.81 -18.46 27.36
N GLU A 445 -11.68 -17.63 26.31
CA GLU A 445 -12.68 -17.53 25.24
C GLU A 445 -12.82 -18.84 24.46
N GLY A 446 -11.70 -19.54 24.21
CA GLY A 446 -11.69 -20.87 23.61
C GLY A 446 -12.46 -21.91 24.44
N ILE A 447 -12.28 -21.90 25.76
CA ILE A 447 -12.97 -22.82 26.68
C ILE A 447 -14.48 -22.51 26.72
N LEU A 448 -14.85 -21.23 26.82
CA LEU A 448 -16.24 -20.79 26.76
C LEU A 448 -16.90 -21.19 25.41
N ALA A 449 -16.16 -21.10 24.30
CA ALA A 449 -16.62 -21.56 23.00
C ALA A 449 -16.78 -23.09 22.93
N ALA A 450 -15.90 -23.86 23.57
CA ALA A 450 -16.03 -25.32 23.64
C ALA A 450 -17.23 -25.74 24.51
N ILE A 451 -17.53 -25.02 25.59
CA ILE A 451 -18.74 -25.23 26.40
C ILE A 451 -20.00 -24.93 25.58
N SER A 452 -20.04 -23.80 24.85
CA SER A 452 -21.22 -23.44 24.04
C SER A 452 -21.45 -24.38 22.85
N GLN A 453 -20.40 -25.04 22.37
CA GLN A 453 -20.45 -26.09 21.34
C GLN A 453 -20.74 -27.49 21.92
N GLU A 454 -21.08 -27.60 23.20
CA GLU A 454 -21.30 -28.86 23.91
C GLU A 454 -20.12 -29.85 23.83
N LYS A 455 -18.89 -29.36 23.68
CA LYS A 455 -17.68 -30.20 23.73
C LYS A 455 -17.26 -30.50 25.18
N ILE A 456 -17.52 -29.56 26.09
CA ILE A 456 -17.35 -29.69 27.54
C ILE A 456 -18.75 -29.75 28.15
N LYS A 457 -19.14 -30.90 28.71
CA LYS A 457 -20.54 -31.19 29.07
C LYS A 457 -20.80 -31.24 30.57
N GLY A 458 -19.76 -31.34 31.39
CA GLY A 458 -19.93 -31.57 32.83
C GLY A 458 -20.45 -32.98 33.14
N THR A 459 -20.34 -33.93 32.22
CA THR A 459 -20.84 -35.31 32.41
C THR A 459 -19.74 -36.30 32.77
N ASN A 460 -18.48 -36.00 32.42
CA ASN A 460 -17.31 -36.81 32.75
C ASN A 460 -16.10 -35.88 33.00
N LEU A 461 -15.62 -35.85 34.24
CA LEU A 461 -14.53 -34.94 34.63
C LEU A 461 -13.25 -35.14 33.81
N ILE A 462 -12.89 -36.39 33.52
CA ILE A 462 -11.66 -36.71 32.77
C ILE A 462 -11.79 -36.21 31.32
N SER A 463 -12.93 -36.49 30.69
CA SER A 463 -13.21 -36.02 29.33
C SER A 463 -13.22 -34.50 29.24
N ASP A 464 -13.85 -33.83 30.21
CA ASP A 464 -13.93 -32.37 30.25
C ASP A 464 -12.54 -31.74 30.46
N LEU A 465 -11.71 -32.30 31.36
CA LEU A 465 -10.33 -31.83 31.56
C LEU A 465 -9.45 -32.04 30.32
N LEU A 466 -9.58 -33.17 29.63
CA LEU A 466 -8.88 -33.41 28.36
C LEU A 466 -9.34 -32.44 27.28
N GLN A 467 -10.63 -32.10 27.24
CA GLN A 467 -11.15 -31.14 26.29
C GLN A 467 -10.70 -29.71 26.59
N ILE A 468 -10.59 -29.33 27.87
CA ILE A 468 -10.01 -28.06 28.32
C ILE A 468 -8.52 -28.02 27.93
N SER A 469 -7.76 -29.07 28.23
CA SER A 469 -6.34 -29.23 27.86
C SER A 469 -6.12 -29.01 26.36
N GLU A 470 -6.93 -29.65 25.52
CA GLU A 470 -6.84 -29.51 24.07
C GLU A 470 -7.14 -28.08 23.61
N VAL A 471 -8.13 -27.42 24.23
CA VAL A 471 -8.45 -26.03 23.94
C VAL A 471 -7.30 -25.09 24.35
N VAL A 472 -6.74 -25.28 25.55
CA VAL A 472 -5.59 -24.52 26.03
C VAL A 472 -4.41 -24.69 25.08
N ASN A 473 -4.10 -25.93 24.69
CA ASN A 473 -3.00 -26.23 23.77
C ASN A 473 -3.21 -25.65 22.36
N ARG A 474 -4.47 -25.47 21.94
CA ARG A 474 -4.83 -24.91 20.62
C ARG A 474 -4.88 -23.39 20.61
N ASP A 475 -5.48 -22.78 21.63
CA ASP A 475 -5.89 -21.38 21.65
C ASP A 475 -4.98 -20.50 22.54
N MET A 476 -4.17 -21.09 23.41
CA MET A 476 -3.14 -20.38 24.19
C MET A 476 -1.76 -20.63 23.59
N GLY A 477 -1.14 -19.59 23.08
CA GLY A 477 0.23 -19.65 22.56
C GLY A 477 1.29 -19.65 23.67
N GLY A 478 2.55 -19.75 23.23
CA GLY A 478 3.72 -19.51 24.07
C GLY A 478 3.88 -20.48 25.25
N THR A 479 4.68 -20.05 26.23
CA THR A 479 4.97 -20.83 27.44
C THR A 479 3.70 -21.11 28.26
N SER A 480 2.75 -20.17 28.27
CA SER A 480 1.46 -20.32 28.95
C SER A 480 0.68 -21.52 28.43
N GLY A 481 0.49 -21.67 27.12
CA GLY A 481 -0.17 -22.86 26.55
C GLY A 481 0.56 -24.16 26.87
N GLY A 482 1.91 -24.13 26.92
CA GLY A 482 2.71 -25.30 27.29
C GLY A 482 2.60 -25.71 28.76
N LEU A 483 2.35 -24.77 29.67
CA LEU A 483 2.26 -24.98 31.12
C LEU A 483 0.84 -25.30 31.59
N TYR A 484 -0.18 -24.67 30.99
CA TYR A 484 -1.57 -24.78 31.44
C TYR A 484 -2.36 -25.93 30.79
N ARG A 485 -1.79 -26.60 29.78
CA ARG A 485 -2.43 -27.76 29.14
C ARG A 485 -2.55 -28.96 30.07
#